data_AF-A0A543AX60-F1
#
_entry.id   AF-A0A543AX60-F1
#
_cell.length_a   1.000
_cell.length_b   1.000
_cell.length_c   1.000
_cell.angle_alpha   90.00
_cell.angle_beta   90.00
_cell.angle_gamma   90.00
#
_symmetry.space_group_name_H-M   'P 1'
#
loop_
_entity.id
_entity.type
_entity.pdbx_description
1 polymer ?
#
loop_
_entity_poly.entity_id
_entity_poly.type
_entity_poly.pdbx_seq_one_letter_code
_entity_poly.pdbx_strand_id
1 'polypeptide(L)'
;MTVSTTSAAPQQVELTRPLHTVMVGGTVAMITVIALLVTAAWPGPDDALPTAESTPPLVEPDYGPEAQVNPEDSSLEIIEFGFTPMADLAGDTMVSWGAIVMNTSSTMTAVSGVYIEPYDTDGESLAFDTEWDLWVDIKHLMPGETIGLGSTSYIDDGDFDTLEVHIGTIEWYVPEELGNGTLTTTDIDTEWVNVGERKNYWSSDGISFPENERGDLRVTYTVTSTYSTLLDNVSVCVIYRNDDGEIIGSSRPDDVGYTTDYPPGWSIRSVETSYGPPEDLDVDRIEVYALP
;
A
#
# COMPACT_ATOMS: atom_id res chain seq x y z
N MET A 1 19.87 -3.82 58.64
CA MET A 1 19.04 -3.67 57.43
C MET A 1 18.95 -2.20 57.10
N THR A 2 19.89 -1.73 56.29
CA THR A 2 19.90 -0.45 55.53
C THR A 2 21.19 -0.50 54.71
N VAL A 3 21.06 -0.72 53.40
CA VAL A 3 22.18 -0.66 52.45
C VAL A 3 22.00 0.63 51.69
N SER A 4 22.94 1.56 51.88
CA SER A 4 23.03 2.81 51.12
C SER A 4 23.87 2.55 49.87
N THR A 5 23.28 2.76 48.69
CA THR A 5 24.01 2.82 47.41
C THR A 5 24.04 4.27 46.94
N THR A 6 25.23 4.84 46.98
CA THR A 6 25.59 6.16 46.46
C THR A 6 25.54 6.15 44.93
N SER A 7 24.68 7.00 44.36
CA SER A 7 24.63 7.27 42.92
C SER A 7 25.85 8.12 42.52
N ALA A 8 26.68 7.60 41.61
CA ALA A 8 27.76 8.33 40.98
C ALA A 8 27.24 8.96 39.66
N ALA A 9 27.50 10.26 39.48
CA ALA A 9 27.15 10.99 38.27
C ALA A 9 27.93 10.46 37.04
N PRO A 10 27.35 10.51 35.83
CA PRO A 10 28.02 10.06 34.62
C PRO A 10 29.21 10.95 34.28
N GLN A 11 30.38 10.33 34.06
CA GLN A 11 31.58 10.97 33.54
C GLN A 11 31.35 11.41 32.09
N GLN A 12 31.59 12.70 31.81
CA GLN A 12 31.74 13.18 30.43
C GLN A 12 33.06 12.69 29.86
N VAL A 13 32.98 11.94 28.75
CA VAL A 13 34.15 11.53 27.96
C VAL A 13 34.42 12.61 26.92
N GLU A 14 35.42 13.46 27.17
CA GLU A 14 35.99 14.34 26.16
C GLU A 14 36.77 13.49 25.13
N LEU A 15 36.20 13.33 23.93
CA LEU A 15 36.89 12.76 22.78
C LEU A 15 37.80 13.81 22.15
N THR A 16 39.04 13.92 22.65
CA THR A 16 40.14 14.59 21.96
C THR A 16 40.65 13.68 20.84
N ARG A 17 40.31 13.99 19.58
CA ARG A 17 40.92 13.33 18.42
C ARG A 17 42.23 14.03 18.04
N PRO A 18 43.32 13.28 17.76
CA PRO A 18 44.56 13.86 17.28
C PRO A 18 44.43 14.34 15.82
N LEU A 19 44.92 15.55 15.55
CA LEU A 19 45.20 16.04 14.22
C LEU A 19 46.23 15.13 13.54
N HIS A 20 45.82 14.41 12.50
CA HIS A 20 46.74 13.90 11.48
C HIS A 20 46.64 14.76 10.22
N THR A 21 47.61 15.67 10.12
CA THR A 21 48.11 16.27 8.89
C THR A 21 48.71 15.20 8.00
N VAL A 22 48.19 15.02 6.77
CA VAL A 22 48.75 14.38 5.54
C VAL A 22 47.50 14.24 4.62
N MET A 23 47.36 14.67 3.36
CA MET A 23 48.28 15.04 2.29
C MET A 23 47.49 16.03 1.38
N VAL A 24 47.93 17.29 1.30
CA VAL A 24 47.44 18.27 0.31
C VAL A 24 48.20 17.98 -0.99
N GLY A 25 47.52 17.47 -2.02
CA GLY A 25 48.19 17.22 -3.30
C GLY A 25 47.39 16.53 -4.42
N GLY A 26 46.10 16.22 -4.24
CA GLY A 26 45.33 15.46 -5.25
C GLY A 26 44.14 16.18 -5.89
N THR A 27 43.57 17.21 -5.24
CA THR A 27 42.23 17.70 -5.62
C THR A 27 42.24 18.86 -6.63
N VAL A 28 43.36 19.56 -6.81
CA VAL A 28 43.42 20.70 -7.73
C VAL A 28 43.51 20.25 -9.20
N ALA A 29 44.12 19.10 -9.48
CA ALA A 29 44.26 18.61 -10.85
C ALA A 29 42.95 18.10 -11.46
N MET A 30 42.00 17.60 -10.66
CA MET A 30 40.74 17.06 -11.17
C MET A 30 39.73 18.16 -11.52
N ILE A 31 39.74 19.27 -10.79
CA ILE A 31 38.86 20.43 -11.06
C ILE A 31 39.29 21.17 -12.34
N THR A 32 40.59 21.19 -12.68
CA THR A 32 41.05 21.84 -13.92
C THR A 32 40.65 21.06 -15.18
N VAL A 33 40.58 19.72 -15.13
CA VAL A 33 40.18 18.89 -16.29
C VAL A 33 38.67 18.99 -16.56
N ILE A 34 37.84 19.10 -15.52
CA ILE A 34 36.38 19.27 -15.69
C ILE A 34 36.05 20.68 -16.21
N ALA A 35 36.74 21.72 -15.73
CA ALA A 35 36.54 23.08 -16.23
C ALA A 35 36.97 23.28 -17.70
N LEU A 36 37.96 22.51 -18.18
CA LEU A 36 38.40 22.56 -19.58
C LEU A 36 37.51 21.74 -20.53
N LEU A 37 36.80 20.72 -20.03
CA LEU A 37 35.83 19.97 -20.84
C LEU A 37 34.47 20.69 -20.95
N VAL A 38 34.08 21.49 -19.95
CA VAL A 38 32.83 22.28 -19.98
C VAL A 38 32.96 23.54 -20.87
N THR A 39 34.17 24.05 -21.12
CA THR A 39 34.37 25.25 -21.95
C THR A 39 34.55 24.97 -23.44
N ALA A 40 34.76 23.71 -23.85
CA ALA A 40 34.92 23.32 -25.25
C ALA A 40 33.60 22.88 -25.94
N ALA A 41 32.48 22.79 -25.21
CA ALA A 41 31.20 22.31 -25.73
C ALA A 41 30.05 23.33 -25.58
N TRP A 42 30.36 24.61 -25.37
CA TRP A 42 29.34 25.67 -25.37
C TRP A 42 29.27 26.32 -26.75
N PRO A 43 28.18 26.15 -27.52
CA PRO A 43 27.95 26.93 -28.72
C PRO A 43 27.79 28.40 -28.33
N GLY A 44 28.28 29.30 -29.18
CA GLY A 44 28.21 30.74 -28.95
C GLY A 44 26.76 31.28 -28.94
N PRO A 45 26.55 32.55 -28.55
CA PRO A 45 25.23 33.11 -28.27
C PRO A 45 24.31 33.33 -29.47
N ASP A 46 24.66 32.83 -30.67
CA ASP A 46 23.97 33.14 -31.93
C ASP A 46 23.37 31.91 -32.63
N ASP A 47 23.40 30.73 -32.00
CA ASP A 47 22.65 29.57 -32.50
C ASP A 47 21.21 29.64 -31.97
N ALA A 48 20.29 30.02 -32.86
CA ALA A 48 18.85 29.94 -32.62
C ALA A 48 18.52 28.55 -32.03
N LEU A 49 17.97 28.54 -30.81
CA LEU A 49 17.47 27.33 -30.17
C LEU A 49 16.59 26.59 -31.19
N PRO A 50 16.78 25.27 -31.38
CA PRO A 50 15.84 24.51 -32.19
C PRO A 50 14.46 24.75 -31.62
N THR A 51 13.58 25.31 -32.45
CA THR A 51 12.16 25.44 -32.15
C THR A 51 11.70 24.09 -31.64
N ALA A 52 11.32 24.01 -30.37
CA ALA A 52 10.79 22.79 -29.78
C ALA A 52 9.72 22.27 -30.75
N GLU A 53 9.95 21.07 -31.31
CA GLU A 53 8.90 20.39 -32.03
C GLU A 53 7.72 20.33 -31.09
N SER A 54 6.60 20.90 -31.55
CA SER A 54 5.36 20.94 -30.81
C SER A 54 5.12 19.56 -30.24
N THR A 55 5.17 19.44 -28.91
CA THR A 55 4.71 18.24 -28.21
C THR A 55 3.36 17.90 -28.85
N PRO A 56 3.17 16.68 -29.37
CA PRO A 56 1.85 16.28 -29.80
C PRO A 56 0.90 16.57 -28.65
N PRO A 57 -0.28 17.17 -28.90
CA PRO A 57 -1.25 17.38 -27.84
C PRO A 57 -1.41 16.07 -27.09
N LEU A 58 -1.42 16.14 -25.75
CA LEU A 58 -1.78 15.02 -24.91
C LEU A 58 -3.15 14.56 -25.42
N VAL A 59 -3.16 13.46 -26.18
CA VAL A 59 -4.42 12.86 -26.63
C VAL A 59 -4.96 12.22 -25.38
N GLU A 60 -5.99 12.85 -24.79
CA GLU A 60 -6.81 12.17 -23.80
C GLU A 60 -7.18 10.80 -24.41
N PRO A 61 -6.95 9.69 -23.71
CA PRO A 61 -7.37 8.38 -24.19
C PRO A 61 -8.83 8.48 -24.65
N ASP A 62 -9.06 8.12 -25.92
CA ASP A 62 -10.39 8.05 -26.51
C ASP A 62 -11.06 6.82 -25.90
N TYR A 63 -11.57 7.00 -24.69
CA TYR A 63 -12.48 6.05 -24.08
C TYR A 63 -13.72 6.05 -24.98
N GLY A 64 -13.92 4.96 -25.70
CA GLY A 64 -15.08 4.79 -26.59
C GLY A 64 -16.41 5.12 -25.90
N PRO A 65 -17.51 5.24 -26.65
CA PRO A 65 -18.79 5.67 -26.09
C PRO A 65 -19.15 4.86 -24.85
N GLU A 66 -19.33 5.57 -23.73
CA GLU A 66 -19.80 5.01 -22.46
C GLU A 66 -21.01 4.11 -22.74
N ALA A 67 -20.86 2.80 -22.49
CA ALA A 67 -21.99 1.91 -22.51
C ALA A 67 -22.90 2.28 -21.33
N GLN A 68 -23.95 3.06 -21.59
CA GLN A 68 -24.98 3.38 -20.60
C GLN A 68 -25.78 2.10 -20.29
N VAL A 69 -25.29 1.33 -19.33
CA VAL A 69 -26.03 0.22 -18.71
C VAL A 69 -26.73 0.75 -17.46
N ASN A 70 -27.96 0.30 -17.24
CA ASN A 70 -28.80 0.79 -16.15
C ASN A 70 -28.20 0.39 -14.79
N PRO A 71 -27.88 1.32 -13.88
CA PRO A 71 -27.33 1.00 -12.56
C PRO A 71 -28.25 0.11 -11.70
N GLU A 72 -29.55 0.03 -12.03
CA GLU A 72 -30.50 -0.85 -11.35
C GLU A 72 -30.25 -2.36 -11.60
N ASP A 73 -29.45 -2.72 -12.61
CA ASP A 73 -29.16 -4.13 -12.94
C ASP A 73 -27.83 -4.65 -12.33
N SER A 74 -27.07 -3.80 -11.64
CA SER A 74 -25.86 -4.16 -10.86
C SER A 74 -26.17 -4.29 -9.39
N SER A 75 -25.53 -5.26 -8.76
CA SER A 75 -25.53 -5.41 -7.32
C SER A 75 -24.20 -5.99 -6.87
N LEU A 76 -23.54 -5.24 -5.98
CA LEU A 76 -22.45 -5.75 -5.17
C LEU A 76 -23.00 -6.06 -3.78
N GLU A 77 -22.49 -7.12 -3.17
CA GLU A 77 -22.83 -7.52 -1.81
C GLU A 77 -21.55 -7.77 -1.03
N ILE A 78 -21.46 -7.19 0.17
CA ILE A 78 -20.44 -7.57 1.16
C ILE A 78 -20.91 -8.90 1.75
N ILE A 79 -20.25 -9.99 1.36
CA ILE A 79 -20.60 -11.35 1.81
C ILE A 79 -19.88 -11.73 3.10
N GLU A 80 -18.78 -11.04 3.41
CA GLU A 80 -18.03 -11.20 4.65
C GLU A 80 -17.32 -9.90 5.00
N PHE A 81 -17.22 -9.58 6.29
CA PHE A 81 -16.52 -8.41 6.80
C PHE A 81 -16.01 -8.68 8.21
N GLY A 82 -14.86 -8.10 8.53
CA GLY A 82 -14.38 -8.03 9.90
C GLY A 82 -13.22 -7.06 10.04
N PHE A 83 -12.88 -6.74 11.28
CA PHE A 83 -11.87 -5.77 11.63
C PHE A 83 -11.25 -6.07 12.99
N THR A 84 -10.10 -5.49 13.25
CA THR A 84 -9.41 -5.54 14.54
C THR A 84 -8.78 -4.19 14.85
N PRO A 85 -9.13 -3.57 16.00
CA PRO A 85 -8.40 -2.44 16.53
C PRO A 85 -6.95 -2.85 16.82
N MET A 86 -6.00 -2.00 16.43
CA MET A 86 -4.59 -2.20 16.69
C MET A 86 -3.88 -0.87 16.93
N ALA A 87 -2.58 -0.93 17.23
CA ALA A 87 -1.73 0.23 17.32
C ALA A 87 -0.52 0.04 16.42
N ASP A 88 0.01 1.13 15.91
CA ASP A 88 1.25 1.09 15.14
C ASP A 88 2.48 0.97 16.06
N LEU A 89 3.67 1.09 15.46
CA LEU A 89 4.93 1.01 16.20
C LEU A 89 5.19 2.21 17.14
N ALA A 90 4.51 3.35 16.95
CA ALA A 90 4.54 4.50 17.85
C ALA A 90 3.44 4.44 18.94
N GLY A 91 2.47 3.54 18.79
CA GLY A 91 1.32 3.42 19.66
C GLY A 91 0.11 4.21 19.19
N ASP A 92 0.14 4.78 17.98
CA ASP A 92 -1.00 5.51 17.41
C ASP A 92 -2.10 4.50 17.01
N THR A 93 -3.36 4.87 17.28
CA THR A 93 -4.52 4.00 17.09
C THR A 93 -4.80 3.75 15.61
N MET A 94 -4.98 2.48 15.25
CA MET A 94 -5.35 2.04 13.92
C MET A 94 -6.46 0.99 13.99
N VAL A 95 -7.09 0.75 12.85
CA VAL A 95 -7.93 -0.43 12.62
C VAL A 95 -7.44 -1.16 11.38
N SER A 96 -7.20 -2.47 11.49
CA SER A 96 -7.09 -3.33 10.31
C SER A 96 -8.48 -3.85 9.97
N TRP A 97 -8.90 -3.75 8.72
CA TRP A 97 -10.22 -4.22 8.29
C TRP A 97 -10.11 -4.96 6.97
N GLY A 98 -11.06 -5.87 6.74
CA GLY A 98 -11.17 -6.64 5.51
C GLY A 98 -12.62 -6.95 5.19
N ALA A 99 -12.94 -7.00 3.91
CA ALA A 99 -14.24 -7.37 3.38
C ALA A 99 -14.07 -8.27 2.16
N ILE A 100 -14.99 -9.19 1.97
CA ILE A 100 -15.16 -9.92 0.71
C ILE A 100 -16.43 -9.41 0.05
N VAL A 101 -16.28 -8.86 -1.15
CA VAL A 101 -17.38 -8.33 -1.97
C VAL A 101 -17.62 -9.26 -3.14
N MET A 102 -18.89 -9.55 -3.43
CA MET A 102 -19.32 -10.37 -4.55
C MET A 102 -20.15 -9.55 -5.52
N ASN A 103 -19.95 -9.74 -6.82
CA ASN A 103 -20.90 -9.28 -7.81
C ASN A 103 -22.05 -10.29 -7.93
N THR A 104 -23.21 -9.95 -7.38
CA THR A 104 -24.42 -10.78 -7.39
C THR A 104 -25.28 -10.58 -8.64
N SER A 105 -24.94 -9.61 -9.49
CA SER A 105 -25.68 -9.34 -10.71
C SER A 105 -25.35 -10.33 -11.84
N SER A 106 -26.16 -10.30 -12.89
CA SER A 106 -25.94 -11.09 -14.11
C SER A 106 -24.97 -10.45 -15.12
N THR A 107 -24.47 -9.26 -14.79
CA THR A 107 -23.64 -8.40 -15.65
C THR A 107 -22.36 -8.00 -14.91
N MET A 108 -21.30 -7.63 -15.63
CA MET A 108 -20.01 -7.30 -14.99
C MET A 108 -20.06 -5.92 -14.32
N THR A 109 -19.99 -5.85 -13.01
CA THR A 109 -19.96 -4.57 -12.32
C THR A 109 -18.59 -3.91 -12.46
N ALA A 110 -18.55 -2.60 -12.60
CA ALA A 110 -17.33 -1.81 -12.62
C ALA A 110 -17.39 -0.69 -11.58
N VAL A 111 -16.21 -0.16 -11.27
CA VAL A 111 -15.91 1.04 -10.47
C VAL A 111 -16.93 1.30 -9.36
N SER A 112 -16.69 0.70 -8.20
CA SER A 112 -17.39 1.11 -6.97
C SER A 112 -16.39 1.34 -5.85
N GLY A 113 -16.65 2.35 -5.05
CA GLY A 113 -15.94 2.56 -3.81
C GLY A 113 -16.48 1.70 -2.70
N VAL A 114 -15.61 1.08 -1.92
CA VAL A 114 -15.97 0.63 -0.58
C VAL A 114 -15.43 1.65 0.41
N TYR A 115 -16.30 2.15 1.28
CA TYR A 115 -15.92 3.07 2.34
C TYR A 115 -16.32 2.57 3.72
N ILE A 116 -15.60 3.04 4.74
CA ILE A 116 -15.76 2.62 6.12
C ILE A 116 -16.13 3.80 7.01
N GLU A 117 -16.90 3.55 8.05
CA GLU A 117 -17.32 4.54 9.05
C GLU A 117 -17.05 3.99 10.46
N PRO A 118 -16.11 4.59 11.22
CA PRO A 118 -15.79 4.16 12.57
C PRO A 118 -16.70 4.88 13.56
N TYR A 119 -17.02 4.18 14.64
CA TYR A 119 -17.88 4.66 15.71
C TYR A 119 -17.25 4.34 17.07
N ASP A 120 -17.45 5.24 18.02
CA ASP A 120 -17.04 5.03 19.41
C ASP A 120 -18.04 4.16 20.18
N THR A 121 -17.73 3.90 21.45
CA THR A 121 -18.59 3.10 22.36
C THR A 121 -19.98 3.70 22.63
N ASP A 122 -20.17 5.01 22.40
CA ASP A 122 -21.46 5.69 22.53
C ASP A 122 -22.22 5.72 21.19
N GLY A 123 -21.62 5.23 20.10
CA GLY A 123 -22.16 5.21 18.74
C GLY A 123 -22.02 6.53 18.00
N GLU A 124 -21.13 7.42 18.44
CA GLU A 124 -20.77 8.64 17.71
C GLU A 124 -19.72 8.34 16.63
N SER A 125 -19.89 8.92 15.44
CA SER A 125 -18.95 8.72 14.33
C SER A 125 -17.62 9.39 14.63
N LEU A 126 -16.54 8.63 14.44
CA LEU A 126 -15.16 9.08 14.56
C LEU A 126 -14.62 9.53 13.20
N ALA A 127 -13.65 10.44 13.22
CA ALA A 127 -12.92 10.84 12.03
C ALA A 127 -11.69 9.95 11.80
N PHE A 128 -11.26 9.82 10.55
CA PHE A 128 -9.94 9.30 10.24
C PHE A 128 -8.94 10.45 10.15
N ASP A 129 -7.68 10.18 10.53
CA ASP A 129 -6.60 11.16 10.44
C ASP A 129 -6.33 11.56 8.96
N THR A 130 -6.61 10.65 8.01
CA THR A 130 -6.53 10.95 6.59
C THR A 130 -7.75 10.49 5.79
N GLU A 131 -8.28 11.36 4.93
CA GLU A 131 -9.43 11.07 4.06
C GLU A 131 -9.11 10.03 2.96
N TRP A 132 -7.84 9.75 2.69
CA TRP A 132 -7.42 8.82 1.63
C TRP A 132 -7.58 7.35 2.03
N ASP A 133 -7.63 7.07 3.34
CA ASP A 133 -7.77 5.70 3.88
C ASP A 133 -9.22 5.20 3.90
N LEU A 134 -10.15 6.02 3.38
CA LEU A 134 -11.58 5.80 3.43
C LEU A 134 -12.15 5.06 2.24
N TRP A 135 -11.41 4.93 1.13
CA TRP A 135 -12.01 4.51 -0.13
C TRP A 135 -11.12 3.50 -0.84
N VAL A 136 -11.67 2.32 -1.11
CA VAL A 136 -11.02 1.30 -1.94
C VAL A 136 -11.83 1.12 -3.22
N ASP A 137 -11.19 1.36 -4.36
CA ASP A 137 -11.82 1.21 -5.67
C ASP A 137 -11.85 -0.25 -6.13
N ILE A 138 -13.04 -0.73 -6.47
CA ILE A 138 -13.26 -1.96 -7.22
C ILE A 138 -13.31 -1.60 -8.70
N LYS A 139 -12.23 -1.85 -9.44
CA LYS A 139 -12.17 -1.55 -10.89
C LYS A 139 -13.23 -2.30 -11.70
N HIS A 140 -13.29 -3.63 -11.59
CA HIS A 140 -14.35 -4.45 -12.17
C HIS A 140 -14.45 -5.83 -11.52
N LEU A 141 -15.62 -6.47 -11.65
CA LEU A 141 -15.91 -7.78 -11.10
C LEU A 141 -16.94 -8.50 -11.98
N MET A 142 -16.63 -9.70 -12.48
CA MET A 142 -17.55 -10.46 -13.32
C MET A 142 -18.72 -11.04 -12.48
N PRO A 143 -19.85 -11.41 -13.10
CA PRO A 143 -20.95 -12.09 -12.40
C PRO A 143 -20.48 -13.29 -11.58
N GLY A 144 -20.77 -13.28 -10.27
CA GLY A 144 -20.41 -14.34 -9.33
C GLY A 144 -18.95 -14.34 -8.89
N GLU A 145 -18.11 -13.42 -9.35
CA GLU A 145 -16.76 -13.25 -8.83
C GLU A 145 -16.76 -12.54 -7.47
N THR A 146 -15.75 -12.86 -6.68
CA THR A 146 -15.48 -12.25 -5.38
C THR A 146 -14.14 -11.55 -5.39
N ILE A 147 -14.05 -10.49 -4.58
CA ILE A 147 -12.82 -9.76 -4.32
C ILE A 147 -12.66 -9.49 -2.83
N GLY A 148 -11.44 -9.63 -2.34
CA GLY A 148 -11.02 -9.16 -1.03
C GLY A 148 -10.58 -7.69 -1.11
N LEU A 149 -11.04 -6.89 -0.17
CA LEU A 149 -10.73 -5.48 -0.03
C LEU A 149 -10.42 -5.19 1.43
N GLY A 150 -9.63 -4.17 1.68
CA GLY A 150 -9.49 -3.59 3.00
C GLY A 150 -8.24 -2.76 3.13
N SER A 151 -7.89 -2.41 4.36
CA SER A 151 -6.75 -1.55 4.64
C SER A 151 -6.41 -1.63 6.14
N THR A 152 -5.35 -0.92 6.51
CA THR A 152 -5.13 -0.45 7.87
C THR A 152 -5.29 1.06 7.86
N SER A 153 -6.19 1.60 8.69
CA SER A 153 -6.55 3.02 8.69
C SER A 153 -6.34 3.64 10.08
N TYR A 154 -5.81 4.85 10.12
CA TYR A 154 -5.61 5.61 11.37
C TYR A 154 -6.91 6.29 11.81
N ILE A 155 -7.31 6.06 13.06
CA ILE A 155 -8.52 6.66 13.64
C ILE A 155 -8.09 7.79 14.57
N ASP A 156 -8.74 8.94 14.46
CA ASP A 156 -8.51 10.07 15.37
C ASP A 156 -8.83 9.65 16.81
N ASP A 157 -8.01 10.14 17.75
CA ASP A 157 -8.02 9.77 19.16
C ASP A 157 -9.45 9.70 19.75
N GLY A 158 -9.87 8.50 20.15
CA GLY A 158 -11.22 8.18 20.60
C GLY A 158 -11.34 6.71 21.04
N ASP A 159 -12.31 6.42 21.90
CA ASP A 159 -12.62 5.06 22.35
C ASP A 159 -13.35 4.29 21.21
N PHE A 160 -12.61 3.96 20.14
CA PHE A 160 -13.12 3.20 18.99
C PHE A 160 -13.68 1.84 19.41
N ASP A 161 -14.87 1.51 18.89
CA ASP A 161 -15.58 0.27 19.21
C ASP A 161 -16.02 -0.49 17.96
N THR A 162 -16.67 0.20 17.02
CA THR A 162 -17.29 -0.45 15.86
C THR A 162 -16.92 0.21 14.54
N LEU A 163 -16.89 -0.61 13.49
CA LEU A 163 -16.66 -0.19 12.12
C LEU A 163 -17.81 -0.66 11.25
N GLU A 164 -18.44 0.26 10.52
CA GLU A 164 -19.36 -0.06 9.45
C GLU A 164 -18.65 0.01 8.10
N VAL A 165 -19.08 -0.82 7.16
CA VAL A 165 -18.58 -0.86 5.79
C VAL A 165 -19.72 -0.70 4.81
N HIS A 166 -19.52 0.14 3.81
CA HIS A 166 -20.54 0.52 2.85
C HIS A 166 -20.02 0.38 1.43
N ILE A 167 -20.89 -0.08 0.54
CA ILE A 167 -20.67 0.00 -0.89
C ILE A 167 -21.20 1.35 -1.35
N GLY A 168 -20.33 2.15 -1.95
CA GLY A 168 -20.64 3.43 -2.55
C GLY A 168 -21.47 3.30 -3.83
N THR A 169 -21.49 4.38 -4.61
CA THR A 169 -22.17 4.34 -5.91
C THR A 169 -21.40 3.39 -6.85
N ILE A 170 -22.14 2.59 -7.61
CA ILE A 170 -21.59 1.69 -8.61
C ILE A 170 -21.59 2.42 -9.96
N GLU A 171 -20.41 2.61 -10.54
CA GLU A 171 -20.21 3.27 -11.83
C GLU A 171 -19.82 2.26 -12.91
N TRP A 172 -20.63 2.16 -13.96
CA TRP A 172 -20.37 1.19 -15.02
C TRP A 172 -19.31 1.70 -16.01
N TYR A 173 -18.10 1.14 -15.92
CA TYR A 173 -17.07 1.27 -16.93
C TYR A 173 -16.47 -0.10 -17.30
N VAL A 174 -16.69 -0.54 -18.54
CA VAL A 174 -15.96 -1.69 -19.10
C VAL A 174 -14.87 -1.14 -20.02
N PRO A 175 -13.60 -1.15 -19.62
CA PRO A 175 -12.53 -0.98 -20.58
C PRO A 175 -12.66 -2.10 -21.62
N GLU A 176 -13.08 -1.78 -22.84
CA GLU A 176 -13.23 -2.78 -23.93
C GLU A 176 -11.93 -3.59 -24.15
N GLU A 177 -10.79 -3.00 -23.76
CA GLU A 177 -9.44 -3.55 -23.91
C GLU A 177 -9.09 -4.66 -22.90
N LEU A 178 -9.72 -4.70 -21.72
CA LEU A 178 -9.39 -5.69 -20.69
C LEU A 178 -10.01 -7.07 -21.01
N GLY A 179 -11.17 -7.10 -21.69
CA GLY A 179 -11.87 -8.34 -22.02
C GLY A 179 -12.36 -9.12 -20.79
N ASN A 180 -12.80 -10.36 -20.99
CA ASN A 180 -13.40 -11.21 -19.93
C ASN A 180 -12.35 -12.10 -19.23
N GLY A 181 -11.24 -11.52 -18.81
CA GLY A 181 -10.20 -12.25 -18.09
C GLY A 181 -10.47 -12.34 -16.59
N THR A 182 -9.72 -13.21 -15.93
CA THR A 182 -9.76 -13.44 -14.48
C THR A 182 -8.33 -13.57 -13.95
N LEU A 183 -8.15 -13.21 -12.69
CA LEU A 183 -6.95 -13.50 -11.91
C LEU A 183 -7.33 -14.48 -10.81
N THR A 184 -6.54 -15.54 -10.63
CA THR A 184 -6.73 -16.51 -9.55
C THR A 184 -5.41 -16.73 -8.84
N THR A 185 -5.44 -16.73 -7.51
CA THR A 185 -4.28 -16.90 -6.65
C THR A 185 -4.28 -18.31 -6.04
N THR A 186 -3.11 -18.94 -5.97
CA THR A 186 -2.88 -20.25 -5.36
C THR A 186 -1.51 -20.32 -4.71
N ASP A 187 -1.20 -21.44 -4.04
CA ASP A 187 0.13 -21.73 -3.51
C ASP A 187 0.69 -20.60 -2.63
N ILE A 188 -0.13 -20.18 -1.66
CA ILE A 188 0.17 -19.09 -0.73
C ILE A 188 1.16 -19.61 0.32
N ASP A 189 2.26 -18.89 0.50
CA ASP A 189 3.32 -19.13 1.48
C ASP A 189 3.62 -17.84 2.23
N THR A 190 3.88 -17.94 3.53
CA THR A 190 3.96 -16.79 4.43
C THR A 190 5.25 -16.82 5.24
N GLU A 191 5.89 -15.67 5.36
CA GLU A 191 7.15 -15.50 6.08
C GLU A 191 7.12 -14.22 6.92
N TRP A 192 7.48 -14.33 8.20
CA TRP A 192 7.74 -13.17 9.04
C TRP A 192 9.12 -12.60 8.73
N VAL A 193 9.17 -11.33 8.34
CA VAL A 193 10.39 -10.61 7.98
C VAL A 193 10.57 -9.38 8.87
N ASN A 194 11.76 -8.79 8.89
CA ASN A 194 12.06 -7.54 9.61
C ASN A 194 11.76 -7.56 11.13
N VAL A 195 11.65 -8.74 11.74
CA VAL A 195 11.44 -8.92 13.19
C VAL A 195 12.64 -8.36 13.97
N GLY A 196 12.36 -7.45 14.90
CA GLY A 196 13.37 -6.75 15.71
C GLY A 196 14.12 -5.66 14.94
N GLU A 197 13.73 -5.35 13.70
CA GLU A 197 14.33 -4.24 12.97
C GLU A 197 13.87 -2.90 13.54
N ARG A 198 14.78 -1.94 13.67
CA ARG A 198 14.42 -0.55 14.02
C ARG A 198 14.03 0.21 12.77
N LYS A 199 12.79 0.70 12.73
CA LYS A 199 12.27 1.48 11.61
C LYS A 199 12.21 2.97 11.98
N ASN A 200 12.51 3.84 11.03
CA ASN A 200 12.24 5.26 11.22
C ASN A 200 10.74 5.47 11.17
N TYR A 201 10.18 6.08 12.20
CA TYR A 201 8.76 6.32 12.30
C TYR A 201 8.48 7.80 12.53
N TRP A 202 7.50 8.36 11.83
CA TRP A 202 7.09 9.75 11.99
C TRP A 202 5.88 9.80 12.90
N SER A 203 6.09 10.15 14.17
CA SER A 203 5.01 10.45 15.11
C SER A 203 4.75 11.96 15.19
N SER A 204 3.64 12.34 15.82
CA SER A 204 3.30 13.73 16.14
C SER A 204 4.40 14.47 16.92
N ASP A 205 5.18 13.75 17.74
CA ASP A 205 6.31 14.28 18.53
C ASP A 205 7.66 14.32 17.78
N GLY A 206 7.68 13.89 16.50
CA GLY A 206 8.87 13.85 15.63
C GLY A 206 9.26 12.45 15.18
N ILE A 207 10.50 12.31 14.68
CA ILE A 207 11.03 11.01 14.21
C ILE A 207 11.45 10.16 15.42
N SER A 208 10.89 8.96 15.51
CA SER A 208 11.29 7.90 16.44
C SER A 208 11.89 6.71 15.69
N PHE A 209 12.51 5.79 16.44
CA PHE A 209 13.11 4.56 15.89
C PHE A 209 12.57 3.33 16.64
N PRO A 210 11.26 3.07 16.60
CA PRO A 210 10.69 1.92 17.27
C PRO A 210 11.22 0.61 16.69
N GLU A 211 11.25 -0.41 17.54
CA GLU A 211 11.63 -1.77 17.17
C GLU A 211 10.38 -2.51 16.69
N ASN A 212 10.44 -3.12 15.51
CA ASN A 212 9.36 -3.93 14.96
C ASN A 212 9.36 -5.32 15.60
N GLU A 213 8.90 -5.43 16.85
CA GLU A 213 8.94 -6.69 17.60
C GLU A 213 8.12 -7.81 16.93
N ARG A 214 7.09 -7.44 16.17
CA ARG A 214 6.18 -8.38 15.48
C ARG A 214 6.69 -8.80 14.11
N GLY A 215 7.47 -7.94 13.46
CA GLY A 215 7.89 -8.11 12.07
C GLY A 215 6.80 -7.72 11.08
N ASP A 216 7.14 -7.74 9.81
CA ASP A 216 6.19 -7.60 8.72
C ASP A 216 5.88 -8.98 8.15
N LEU A 217 4.72 -9.11 7.52
CA LEU A 217 4.33 -10.35 6.86
C LEU A 217 4.68 -10.25 5.38
N ARG A 218 5.52 -11.16 4.89
CA ARG A 218 5.71 -11.40 3.46
C ARG A 218 4.84 -12.56 3.02
N VAL A 219 3.99 -12.32 2.03
CA VAL A 219 3.12 -13.33 1.43
C VAL A 219 3.57 -13.57 -0.01
N THR A 220 3.99 -14.79 -0.30
CA THR A 220 4.33 -15.26 -1.65
C THR A 220 3.19 -16.10 -2.19
N TYR A 221 2.80 -15.89 -3.45
CA TYR A 221 1.68 -16.59 -4.06
C TYR A 221 1.90 -16.78 -5.56
N THR A 222 1.23 -17.78 -6.12
CA THR A 222 1.11 -17.95 -7.57
C THR A 222 -0.15 -17.24 -8.04
N VAL A 223 -0.05 -16.45 -9.11
CA VAL A 223 -1.19 -15.86 -9.79
C VAL A 223 -1.31 -16.46 -11.18
N THR A 224 -2.52 -16.89 -11.54
CA THR A 224 -2.88 -17.33 -12.88
C THR A 224 -3.82 -16.29 -13.51
N SER A 225 -3.40 -15.74 -14.64
CA SER A 225 -4.13 -14.78 -15.46
C SER A 225 -4.65 -15.45 -16.72
N THR A 226 -5.96 -15.33 -16.96
CA THR A 226 -6.60 -15.73 -18.22
C THR A 226 -6.63 -14.59 -19.25
N TYR A 227 -6.16 -13.40 -18.88
CA TYR A 227 -6.02 -12.27 -19.80
C TYR A 227 -5.01 -12.59 -20.90
N SER A 228 -5.30 -12.11 -22.12
CA SER A 228 -4.42 -12.33 -23.28
C SER A 228 -3.30 -11.28 -23.40
N THR A 229 -3.38 -10.22 -22.60
CA THR A 229 -2.46 -9.08 -22.55
C THR A 229 -1.76 -9.00 -21.20
N LEU A 230 -0.67 -8.23 -21.16
CA LEU A 230 -0.04 -7.84 -19.90
C LEU A 230 -1.00 -6.91 -19.15
N LEU A 231 -1.24 -7.19 -17.88
CA LEU A 231 -1.99 -6.30 -16.99
C LEU A 231 -1.00 -5.44 -16.21
N ASP A 232 -1.20 -4.13 -16.24
CA ASP A 232 -0.50 -3.19 -15.37
C ASP A 232 -1.40 -2.80 -14.19
N ASN A 233 -0.81 -2.22 -13.14
CA ASN A 233 -1.54 -1.67 -11.99
C ASN A 233 -2.53 -2.65 -11.32
N VAL A 234 -2.22 -3.95 -11.31
CA VAL A 234 -3.03 -4.95 -10.62
C VAL A 234 -2.96 -4.68 -9.11
N SER A 235 -4.11 -4.42 -8.50
CA SER A 235 -4.24 -4.29 -7.06
C SER A 235 -4.27 -5.67 -6.43
N VAL A 236 -3.63 -5.84 -5.27
CA VAL A 236 -3.66 -7.13 -4.56
C VAL A 236 -3.90 -6.90 -3.08
N CYS A 237 -4.93 -7.56 -2.56
CA CYS A 237 -5.29 -7.52 -1.16
C CYS A 237 -5.03 -8.88 -0.51
N VAL A 238 -4.39 -8.87 0.66
CA VAL A 238 -4.21 -10.04 1.50
C VAL A 238 -5.23 -9.96 2.63
N ILE A 239 -6.18 -10.90 2.69
CA ILE A 239 -7.15 -11.00 3.78
C ILE A 239 -6.53 -11.81 4.93
N TYR A 240 -6.58 -11.23 6.12
CA TYR A 240 -6.14 -11.86 7.36
C TYR A 240 -7.31 -12.53 8.06
N ARG A 241 -7.10 -13.76 8.54
CA ARG A 241 -8.09 -14.49 9.33
C ARG A 241 -7.51 -14.98 10.65
N ASN A 242 -8.36 -15.09 11.65
CA ASN A 242 -8.04 -15.79 12.90
C ASN A 242 -8.22 -17.32 12.77
N ASP A 243 -7.96 -18.05 13.85
CA ASP A 243 -8.06 -19.51 13.92
C ASP A 243 -9.51 -20.03 13.81
N ASP A 244 -10.50 -19.22 14.18
CA ASP A 244 -11.92 -19.46 13.94
C ASP A 244 -12.31 -19.26 12.46
N GLY A 245 -11.45 -18.58 11.70
CA GLY A 245 -11.64 -18.28 10.28
C GLY A 245 -12.39 -16.99 10.01
N GLU A 246 -12.58 -16.12 11.01
CA GLU A 246 -13.18 -14.80 10.84
C GLU A 246 -12.16 -13.83 10.22
N ILE A 247 -12.62 -12.88 9.41
CA ILE A 247 -11.76 -11.80 8.91
C ILE A 247 -11.41 -10.87 10.08
N ILE A 248 -10.12 -10.60 10.24
CA ILE A 248 -9.59 -9.72 11.29
C ILE A 248 -8.91 -8.48 10.71
N GLY A 249 -8.72 -8.43 9.41
CA GLY A 249 -8.06 -7.32 8.75
C GLY A 249 -7.61 -7.65 7.33
N SER A 250 -6.82 -6.75 6.74
CA SER A 250 -6.19 -7.00 5.45
C SER A 250 -4.97 -6.10 5.19
N SER A 251 -4.20 -6.43 4.15
CA SER A 251 -3.21 -5.53 3.58
C SER A 251 -3.87 -4.46 2.71
N ARG A 252 -3.19 -3.33 2.55
CA ARG A 252 -3.62 -2.32 1.59
C ARG A 252 -3.47 -2.86 0.16
N PRO A 253 -4.45 -2.64 -0.76
CA PRO A 253 -4.38 -3.14 -2.13
C PRO A 253 -3.16 -2.62 -2.92
N ASP A 254 -2.62 -1.47 -2.51
CA ASP A 254 -1.46 -0.80 -3.08
C ASP A 254 -0.11 -1.18 -2.43
N ASP A 255 -0.10 -1.98 -1.35
CA ASP A 255 1.14 -2.51 -0.75
C ASP A 255 1.96 -3.35 -1.76
N VAL A 256 1.33 -3.82 -2.84
CA VAL A 256 1.98 -4.62 -3.90
C VAL A 256 2.75 -3.75 -4.90
N GLY A 257 2.72 -2.43 -4.70
CA GLY A 257 3.37 -1.45 -5.54
C GLY A 257 2.66 -1.29 -6.88
N TYR A 258 2.28 -0.05 -7.20
CA TYR A 258 1.62 0.38 -8.44
C TYR A 258 2.41 0.10 -9.76
N THR A 259 3.42 -0.77 -9.75
CA THR A 259 4.30 -1.02 -10.90
C THR A 259 4.50 -2.50 -11.20
N THR A 260 3.68 -3.37 -10.61
CA THR A 260 3.80 -4.82 -10.83
C THR A 260 2.98 -5.26 -12.02
N ASP A 261 3.65 -5.64 -13.12
CA ASP A 261 3.00 -6.18 -14.30
C ASP A 261 2.65 -7.67 -14.14
N TYR A 262 1.45 -8.08 -14.57
CA TYR A 262 0.96 -9.47 -14.53
C TYR A 262 0.81 -10.01 -15.96
N PRO A 263 1.71 -10.91 -16.41
CA PRO A 263 1.64 -11.46 -17.76
C PRO A 263 0.50 -12.48 -17.91
N PRO A 264 0.07 -12.76 -19.15
CA PRO A 264 -0.77 -13.91 -19.45
C PRO A 264 -0.18 -15.22 -18.92
N GLY A 265 -1.03 -16.14 -18.47
CA GLY A 265 -0.58 -17.43 -17.93
C GLY A 265 -0.34 -17.36 -16.43
N TRP A 266 0.81 -17.81 -15.94
CA TRP A 266 1.07 -17.84 -14.50
C TRP A 266 2.37 -17.11 -14.13
N SER A 267 2.42 -16.54 -12.94
CA SER A 267 3.63 -15.98 -12.34
C SER A 267 3.64 -16.15 -10.82
N ILE A 268 4.82 -16.16 -10.21
CA ILE A 268 4.98 -16.13 -8.75
C ILE A 268 5.23 -14.68 -8.34
N ARG A 269 4.54 -14.24 -7.29
CA ARG A 269 4.57 -12.87 -6.76
C ARG A 269 4.72 -12.88 -5.26
N SER A 270 5.11 -11.73 -4.71
CA SER A 270 5.18 -11.52 -3.28
C SER A 270 4.71 -10.11 -2.93
N VAL A 271 4.02 -9.99 -1.80
CA VAL A 271 3.70 -8.71 -1.13
C VAL A 271 4.32 -8.72 0.25
N GLU A 272 4.86 -7.59 0.67
CA GLU A 272 5.27 -7.35 2.05
C GLU A 272 4.27 -6.34 2.63
N THR A 273 3.59 -6.72 3.70
CA THR A 273 2.48 -5.94 4.22
C THR A 273 3.01 -4.79 5.07
N SER A 274 2.43 -3.61 4.87
CA SER A 274 2.76 -2.45 5.70
C SER A 274 2.06 -2.59 7.07
N TYR A 275 2.68 -2.06 8.13
CA TYR A 275 2.16 -2.01 9.52
C TYR A 275 1.96 -3.35 10.25
N GLY A 276 2.14 -4.49 9.56
CA GLY A 276 1.98 -5.82 10.11
C GLY A 276 0.51 -6.20 10.34
N PRO A 277 0.17 -7.50 10.32
CA PRO A 277 -1.21 -7.97 10.55
C PRO A 277 -1.60 -7.88 12.05
N PRO A 278 -2.88 -8.07 12.40
CA PRO A 278 -3.32 -8.23 13.80
C PRO A 278 -2.66 -9.42 14.54
N GLU A 279 -2.68 -9.43 15.88
CA GLU A 279 -1.95 -10.41 16.72
C GLU A 279 -2.51 -11.83 16.65
N ASP A 280 -3.81 -11.94 16.40
CA ASP A 280 -4.56 -13.18 16.32
C ASP A 280 -4.57 -13.80 14.92
N LEU A 281 -3.74 -13.29 13.99
CA LEU A 281 -3.57 -13.88 12.67
C LEU A 281 -3.17 -15.37 12.73
N ASP A 282 -3.97 -16.19 12.07
CA ASP A 282 -3.59 -17.54 11.65
C ASP A 282 -2.95 -17.48 10.26
N VAL A 283 -1.62 -17.64 10.22
CA VAL A 283 -0.84 -17.55 8.98
C VAL A 283 -1.19 -18.64 7.95
N ASP A 284 -1.83 -19.73 8.38
CA ASP A 284 -2.28 -20.81 7.49
C ASP A 284 -3.65 -20.51 6.86
N ARG A 285 -4.30 -19.40 7.22
CA ARG A 285 -5.65 -19.00 6.76
C ARG A 285 -5.68 -17.69 5.97
N ILE A 286 -4.55 -17.33 5.40
CA ILE A 286 -4.46 -16.14 4.54
C ILE A 286 -5.08 -16.42 3.17
N GLU A 287 -5.85 -15.45 2.69
CA GLU A 287 -6.34 -15.41 1.32
C GLU A 287 -5.73 -14.22 0.57
N VAL A 288 -5.45 -14.39 -0.71
CA VAL A 288 -4.91 -13.33 -1.55
C VAL A 288 -5.88 -13.08 -2.70
N TYR A 289 -6.29 -11.84 -2.91
CA TYR A 289 -7.16 -11.44 -4.01
C TYR A 289 -6.40 -10.50 -4.93
N ALA A 290 -6.37 -10.83 -6.22
CA ALA A 290 -5.74 -10.01 -7.25
C ALA A 290 -6.81 -9.41 -8.16
N LEU A 291 -6.79 -8.09 -8.31
CA LEU A 291 -7.73 -7.33 -9.12
C LEU A 291 -6.99 -6.59 -10.25
N PRO A 292 -7.35 -6.86 -11.52
CA PRO A 292 -6.81 -6.13 -12.66
C PRO A 292 -7.27 -4.67 -12.68
#